data_AF-A0A4Q0LMZ5-F1
#
_entry.id   AF-A0A4Q0LMZ5-F1
#
_cell.length_a   1.000
_cell.length_b   1.000
_cell.length_c   1.000
_cell.angle_alpha   90.00
_cell.angle_beta   90.00
_cell.angle_gamma   90.00
#
_symmetry.space_group_name_H-M   'P 1'
#
loop_
_entity.id
_entity.type
_entity.pdbx_description
1 polymer ?
#
loop_
_entity_poly.entity_id
_entity_poly.type
_entity_poly.pdbx_seq_one_letter_code
_entity_poly.pdbx_strand_id
1 'polypeptide(L)'
;ILDYVVTKASVHDAKETVELLENAHPSNYYLLGDEGYLGKELHQQLKQMGYELWTPYRKNMTGAKKHNDHQLMAIRRTIESDFSLL
;
A
#
# COMPACT_ATOMS: atom_id res chain seq x y z
N ILE A 1 6.27 -9.04 15.64
CA ILE A 1 4.80 -9.00 15.80
C ILE A 1 4.33 -7.95 14.80
N LEU A 2 3.42 -8.30 13.89
CA LEU A 2 2.79 -7.32 12.99
C LEU A 2 1.62 -6.70 13.75
N ASP A 3 1.69 -5.40 14.03
CA ASP A 3 0.57 -4.66 14.61
C ASP A 3 -0.36 -4.26 13.46
N TYR A 4 -1.56 -4.84 13.40
CA TYR A 4 -2.59 -4.47 12.42
C TYR A 4 -3.81 -3.87 13.11
N VAL A 5 -4.43 -2.87 12.47
CA VAL A 5 -5.64 -2.18 12.94
C VAL A 5 -6.73 -2.36 11.90
N VAL A 6 -7.89 -2.88 12.31
CA VAL A 6 -9.08 -3.00 11.45
C VAL A 6 -9.97 -1.78 11.67
N THR A 7 -10.22 -1.02 10.60
CA THR A 7 -11.04 0.20 10.64
C THR A 7 -12.49 -0.13 10.27
N LYS A 8 -13.43 0.78 10.57
CA LYS A 8 -14.85 0.58 10.24
C LYS A 8 -15.07 0.69 8.74
N ALA A 9 -15.91 -0.19 8.18
CA ALA A 9 -16.22 -0.30 6.75
C ALA A 9 -16.83 0.96 6.07
N SER A 10 -17.14 2.03 6.82
CA SER A 10 -17.75 3.25 6.28
C SER A 10 -16.80 4.45 6.20
N VAL A 11 -15.52 4.28 6.53
CA VAL A 11 -14.56 5.38 6.44
C VAL A 11 -13.82 5.32 5.11
N HIS A 12 -13.57 6.49 4.53
CA HIS A 12 -12.86 6.61 3.27
C HIS A 12 -11.39 6.20 3.47
N ASP A 13 -10.94 5.16 2.79
CA ASP A 13 -9.62 4.54 3.01
C ASP A 13 -8.46 5.52 2.83
N ALA A 14 -8.61 6.49 1.92
CA ALA A 14 -7.61 7.55 1.74
C ALA A 14 -7.43 8.41 3.00
N LYS A 15 -8.52 8.74 3.69
CA LYS A 15 -8.47 9.53 4.93
C LYS A 15 -7.85 8.71 6.07
N GLU A 16 -8.30 7.46 6.22
CA GLU A 16 -7.76 6.54 7.24
C GLU A 16 -6.28 6.27 7.02
N THR A 17 -5.83 6.13 5.77
CA THR A 17 -4.41 5.91 5.46
C THR A 17 -3.55 7.05 5.99
N VAL A 18 -3.96 8.30 5.76
CA VAL A 18 -3.22 9.48 6.26
C VAL A 18 -3.23 9.51 7.79
N GLU A 19 -4.40 9.37 8.41
CA GLU A 19 -4.53 9.39 9.87
C GLU A 19 -3.74 8.26 10.54
N LEU A 20 -3.73 7.07 9.95
CA LEU A 20 -2.96 5.94 10.45
C LEU A 20 -1.46 6.22 10.40
N LEU A 21 -0.96 6.80 9.31
CA LEU A 21 0.46 7.10 9.15
C LEU A 21 0.90 8.25 10.08
N GLU A 22 0.06 9.28 10.22
CA GLU A 22 0.29 10.37 11.17
C GLU A 22 0.30 9.90 12.63
N ASN A 23 -0.41 8.83 12.98
CA ASN A 23 -0.40 8.31 14.34
C ASN A 23 0.71 7.29 14.57
N ALA A 24 0.84 6.32 13.66
CA ALA A 24 1.75 5.19 13.81
C ALA A 24 3.22 5.55 13.56
N HIS A 25 3.49 6.61 12.78
CA HIS A 25 4.84 7.03 12.40
C HIS A 25 5.76 5.85 12.03
N PRO A 26 5.35 4.99 11.06
CA PRO A 26 6.13 3.81 10.74
C PRO A 26 7.54 4.21 10.28
N SER A 27 8.53 3.47 10.75
CA SER A 27 9.94 3.67 10.40
C SER A 27 10.26 3.28 8.95
N ASN A 28 9.37 2.54 8.29
CA ASN A 28 9.50 2.20 6.88
C ASN A 28 8.80 3.25 6.01
N TYR A 29 9.52 3.75 5.00
CA TYR A 29 9.03 4.76 4.08
C TYR A 29 8.25 4.17 2.90
N TYR A 30 8.34 2.85 2.67
CA TYR A 30 7.64 2.20 1.57
C TYR A 30 6.28 1.66 2.00
N LEU A 31 5.24 2.06 1.28
CA LEU A 31 3.88 1.58 1.46
C LEU A 31 3.49 0.68 0.29
N LEU A 32 2.92 -0.48 0.61
CA LEU A 32 2.38 -1.41 -0.38
C LEU A 32 0.88 -1.19 -0.49
N GLY A 33 0.39 -0.86 -1.68
CA GLY A 33 -1.03 -0.64 -1.92
C GLY A 33 -1.55 -1.31 -3.19
N ASP A 34 -2.87 -1.38 -3.33
CA ASP A 34 -3.54 -1.77 -4.56
C ASP A 34 -3.77 -0.54 -5.45
N GLU A 35 -3.45 -0.64 -6.74
CA GLU A 35 -3.68 0.40 -7.75
C GLU A 35 -5.16 0.78 -7.83
N GLY A 36 -6.07 -0.17 -7.58
CA GLY A 36 -7.52 0.06 -7.65
C GLY A 36 -8.11 0.90 -6.51
N TYR A 37 -7.37 1.10 -5.43
CA TYR A 37 -7.90 1.64 -4.17
C TYR A 37 -7.38 3.04 -3.83
N LEU A 38 -6.24 3.45 -4.42
CA LEU A 38 -5.53 4.65 -4.01
C LEU A 38 -5.56 5.71 -5.12
N GLY A 39 -6.31 6.79 -4.88
CA GLY A 39 -6.41 7.92 -5.80
C GLY A 39 -5.09 8.69 -5.95
N LYS A 40 -4.96 9.45 -7.06
CA LYS A 40 -3.78 10.29 -7.34
C LYS A 40 -3.48 11.30 -6.23
N GLU A 41 -4.53 11.82 -5.60
CA GLU A 41 -4.42 12.79 -4.50
C GLU A 41 -3.73 12.17 -3.28
N LEU A 42 -4.15 10.97 -2.86
CA LEU A 42 -3.53 10.26 -1.75
C LEU A 42 -2.05 9.97 -2.04
N HIS A 43 -1.73 9.50 -3.25
CA HIS A 43 -0.34 9.26 -3.63
C HIS A 43 0.51 10.53 -3.49
N GLN A 44 -0.03 11.69 -3.85
CA GLN A 44 0.66 12.97 -3.70
C GLN A 44 0.82 13.38 -2.22
N GLN A 45 -0.20 13.19 -1.39
CA GLN A 45 -0.14 13.46 0.05
C GLN A 45 0.90 12.57 0.74
N LEU A 46 0.90 11.26 0.46
CA LEU A 46 1.90 10.32 1.00
C LEU A 46 3.32 10.73 0.64
N LYS A 47 3.53 11.17 -0.60
CA LYS A 47 4.83 11.66 -1.06
C LYS A 47 5.28 12.93 -0.35
N GLN A 48 4.36 13.83 -0.03
CA GLN A 48 4.64 15.02 0.78
C GLN A 48 5.01 14.68 2.23
N MET A 49 4.43 13.60 2.77
CA MET A 49 4.78 13.06 4.09
C MET A 49 6.10 12.27 4.10
N GLY A 50 6.72 12.05 2.93
CA GLY A 50 7.97 11.31 2.79
C GLY A 50 7.81 9.80 2.58
N TYR A 51 6.59 9.32 2.32
CA TYR A 51 6.30 7.92 2.01
C TYR A 51 6.26 7.68 0.50
N GLU A 52 6.81 6.55 0.06
CA GLU A 52 6.74 6.08 -1.32
C GLU A 52 5.71 4.96 -1.43
N LEU A 53 4.59 5.25 -2.08
CA LEU A 53 3.55 4.28 -2.33
C LEU A 53 3.89 3.44 -3.57
N TRP A 54 4.16 2.16 -3.36
CA TRP A 54 4.33 1.18 -4.42
C TRP A 54 3.02 0.43 -4.67
N THR A 55 2.55 0.51 -5.91
CA THR A 55 1.44 -0.31 -6.41
C THR A 55 1.92 -1.20 -7.56
N PRO A 56 1.47 -2.45 -7.65
CA PRO A 56 1.82 -3.31 -8.76
C PRO A 56 1.17 -2.81 -10.05
N TYR A 57 1.95 -2.74 -11.12
CA TYR A 57 1.44 -2.34 -12.43
C TYR A 57 0.54 -3.42 -13.03
N ARG A 58 -0.50 -3.01 -13.77
CA ARG A 58 -1.23 -3.96 -14.63
C ARG A 58 -0.32 -4.55 -15.70
N LYS A 59 -0.56 -5.82 -16.07
CA LYS A 59 0.28 -6.58 -17.02
C LYS A 59 0.47 -5.88 -18.38
N ASN A 60 -0.49 -5.07 -18.80
CA ASN A 60 -0.47 -4.32 -20.07
C ASN A 60 0.16 -2.93 -19.96
N MET A 61 0.60 -2.50 -18.78
CA MET A 61 1.30 -1.22 -18.61
C MET A 61 2.74 -1.32 -19.11
N THR A 62 3.21 -0.26 -19.76
CA THR A 62 4.60 -0.16 -20.20
C THR A 62 5.53 -0.24 -19.00
N GLY A 63 6.51 -1.16 -19.06
CA GLY A 63 7.49 -1.36 -17.97
C GLY A 63 7.03 -2.28 -16.85
N ALA A 64 5.82 -2.87 -16.92
CA ALA A 64 5.28 -3.72 -15.85
C ALA A 64 6.22 -4.88 -15.43
N LYS A 65 6.93 -5.51 -16.37
CA LYS A 65 7.89 -6.58 -16.04
C LYS A 65 9.09 -6.12 -15.21
N LYS A 66 9.50 -4.85 -15.34
CA LYS A 66 10.61 -4.28 -14.58
C LYS A 66 10.14 -3.74 -13.23
N HIS A 67 8.96 -3.10 -13.22
CA HIS A 67 8.36 -2.52 -12.02
C HIS A 67 7.83 -3.61 -11.07
N ASN A 68 7.17 -4.63 -11.62
CA ASN A 68 6.70 -5.80 -10.88
C ASN A 68 7.74 -6.93 -10.96
N ASP A 69 8.93 -6.68 -10.43
CA ASP A 69 9.91 -7.76 -10.32
C ASP A 69 9.34 -8.95 -9.52
N HIS A 70 9.82 -10.16 -9.83
CA HIS A 70 9.36 -11.40 -9.21
C HIS A 70 9.48 -11.37 -7.68
N GLN A 71 10.53 -10.74 -7.13
CA GLN A 71 10.73 -10.64 -5.68
C GLN A 71 9.65 -9.79 -5.01
N LEU A 72 9.34 -8.62 -5.57
CA LEU A 72 8.27 -7.73 -5.05
C LEU A 72 6.91 -8.43 -5.10
N MET A 73 6.68 -9.23 -6.15
CA MET A 73 5.45 -10.00 -6.29
C MET A 73 5.35 -11.18 -5.32
N ALA A 74 6.46 -11.82 -4.99
CA ALA A 74 6.49 -12.85 -3.96
C ALA A 74 6.17 -12.25 -2.57
N ILE A 75 6.77 -11.12 -2.21
CA ILE A 75 6.51 -10.42 -0.93
C ILE A 75 5.04 -10.04 -0.82
N ARG A 76 4.48 -9.38 -1.85
CA ARG A 76 3.07 -9.02 -1.89
C ARG A 76 2.18 -10.24 -1.66
N ARG A 77 2.42 -11.34 -2.40
CA ARG A 77 1.61 -12.56 -2.29
C ARG A 77 1.66 -13.17 -0.90
N THR A 78 2.82 -13.17 -0.25
CA THR A 78 2.95 -13.66 1.13
C THR A 78 2.06 -12.86 2.07
N ILE A 79 2.14 -11.53 2.02
CA ILE A 79 1.32 -10.64 2.85
C ILE A 79 -0.17 -10.91 2.60
N GLU A 80 -0.61 -10.91 1.34
CA GLU A 80 -2.02 -11.14 0.99
C GLU A 80 -2.53 -12.52 1.41
N SER A 81 -1.68 -13.56 1.31
CA SER A 81 -2.04 -14.91 1.74
C SER A 81 -2.17 -15.01 3.25
N ASP A 82 -1.27 -14.37 4.00
CA ASP A 82 -1.32 -14.35 5.46
C ASP A 82 -2.59 -13.64 5.96
N PHE A 83 -2.99 -12.53 5.32
CA PHE A 83 -4.26 -11.86 5.62
C PHE A 83 -5.50 -12.67 5.25
N SER A 84 -5.43 -13.55 4.24
CA SER A 84 -6.56 -14.42 3.88
C SER A 84 -6.83 -15.56 4.86
N LEU A 85 -5.89 -15.81 5.77
CA LEU A 85 -5.99 -16.84 6.82
C LEU A 85 -6.54 -16.28 8.15
N LEU A 86 -6.72 -14.96 8.25
CA LEU A 86 -7.29 -14.25 9.41
C LEU A 86 -8.81 -14.06 9.23
#